data_AF-A0A970DPW5-F1
#
_entry.id   AF-A0A970DPW5-F1
#
_cell.length_a   1.000
_cell.length_b   1.000
_cell.length_c   1.000
_cell.angle_alpha   90.00
_cell.angle_beta   90.00
_cell.angle_gamma   90.00
#
_symmetry.space_group_name_H-M   'P 1'
#
loop_
_entity.id
_entity.type
_entity.pdbx_description
1 polymer ?
#
loop_
_entity_poly.entity_id
_entity_poly.type
_entity_poly.pdbx_seq_one_letter_code
_entity_poly.pdbx_strand_id
1 'polypeptide(L)'
;MLFLNTFLNFFYTINYPEFEKDLAQMELKYLFKKDIREKQFFSSFYIPTSRSAFLKECLQVMYTGNTVDELLEQIKDNNIAYEAFKVRYIKHEKDTLSHEERLLAIKAIGFTIEGEADIHKPQITLGVTNIDNQWLFGIYEKNNLDWQAHEQKPRSYSNALGVRTARSLVNIAASIQENCRIIDPCCGVGTVVIEGLALGLNIVGYEINPLIGNNAKRNLEFFGYKDVITIASMHDIKEVFDVAIVDMPYGLFSRTTLEAQRDIIRTTRRIARKALFVTLENMNEHIVSAGFTIIDQSQVCKGKFKRYIVLAQ
;
A
#
# COMPACT_ATOMS: atom_id res chain seq x y z
N MET A 1 32.58 1.49 4.81
CA MET A 1 32.32 2.87 5.26
C MET A 1 30.92 3.22 4.76
N LEU A 2 29.92 3.21 5.64
CA LEU A 2 28.54 3.54 5.27
C LEU A 2 28.47 5.06 5.12
N PHE A 3 28.54 5.56 3.89
CA PHE A 3 28.13 6.92 3.61
C PHE A 3 26.66 7.06 4.05
N LEU A 4 26.39 8.01 4.94
CA LEU A 4 25.04 8.51 5.16
C LEU A 4 24.62 9.19 3.84
N ASN A 5 24.09 8.39 2.91
CA ASN A 5 23.54 8.91 1.66
C ASN A 5 22.40 9.86 2.04
N THR A 6 22.64 11.15 1.88
CA THR A 6 21.62 12.17 2.07
C THR A 6 20.83 12.21 0.76
N PHE A 7 19.67 11.56 0.72
CA PHE A 7 18.82 11.55 -0.46
C PHE A 7 18.13 12.90 -0.63
N LEU A 8 18.14 13.43 -1.85
CA LEU A 8 17.51 14.70 -2.19
C LEU A 8 15.98 14.58 -2.15
N ASN A 9 15.47 13.52 -2.76
CA ASN A 9 14.05 13.17 -2.81
C ASN A 9 13.87 11.70 -3.24
N PHE A 10 12.62 11.25 -3.30
CA PHE A 10 12.26 9.91 -3.72
C PHE A 10 11.34 9.99 -4.93
N PHE A 11 11.78 9.48 -6.07
CA PHE A 11 10.98 9.42 -7.29
C PHE A 11 10.30 8.05 -7.39
N TYR A 12 8.96 8.05 -7.36
CA TYR A 12 8.16 6.84 -7.44
C TYR A 12 7.52 6.70 -8.82
N THR A 13 7.42 5.46 -9.30
CA THR A 13 6.41 5.11 -10.30
C THR A 13 5.41 4.13 -9.70
N ILE A 14 4.16 4.24 -10.16
CA ILE A 14 3.03 3.46 -9.66
C ILE A 14 2.34 2.71 -10.79
N ASN A 15 1.63 1.66 -10.42
CA ASN A 15 0.83 0.89 -11.36
C ASN A 15 -0.43 0.35 -10.69
N TYR A 16 -1.55 0.45 -11.40
CA TYR A 16 -2.84 -0.09 -10.98
C TYR A 16 -3.66 -0.42 -12.23
N PRO A 17 -4.51 -1.45 -12.17
CA PRO A 17 -5.53 -1.65 -13.21
C PRO A 17 -6.59 -0.54 -13.11
N GLU A 18 -7.26 -0.22 -14.22
CA GLU A 18 -8.19 0.92 -14.28
C GLU A 18 -9.32 0.81 -13.23
N PHE A 19 -9.79 -0.41 -12.94
CA PHE A 19 -10.84 -0.62 -11.95
C PHE A 19 -10.44 -0.39 -10.48
N GLU A 20 -9.14 -0.24 -10.19
CA GLU A 20 -8.61 0.10 -8.86
C GLU A 20 -8.10 1.54 -8.77
N LYS A 21 -8.22 2.33 -9.85
CA LYS A 21 -7.67 3.69 -9.91
C LYS A 21 -8.10 4.56 -8.74
N ASP A 22 -9.39 4.62 -8.43
CA ASP A 22 -9.89 5.48 -7.35
C ASP A 22 -9.37 5.03 -5.98
N LEU A 23 -9.29 3.71 -5.75
CA LEU A 23 -8.69 3.17 -4.52
C LEU A 23 -7.20 3.48 -4.45
N ALA A 24 -6.46 3.33 -5.55
CA ALA A 24 -5.04 3.63 -5.60
C ALA A 24 -4.77 5.12 -5.31
N GLN A 25 -5.56 6.01 -5.91
CA GLN A 25 -5.46 7.45 -5.66
C GLN A 25 -5.78 7.78 -4.19
N MET A 26 -6.83 7.19 -3.62
CA MET A 26 -7.17 7.37 -2.21
C MET A 26 -6.05 6.85 -1.30
N GLU A 27 -5.55 5.62 -1.50
CA GLU A 27 -4.46 5.07 -0.69
C GLU A 27 -3.22 5.97 -0.74
N LEU A 28 -2.76 6.31 -1.94
CA LEU A 28 -1.55 7.11 -2.14
C LEU A 28 -1.71 8.53 -1.56
N LYS A 29 -2.91 9.10 -1.63
CA LYS A 29 -3.22 10.39 -0.99
C LYS A 29 -2.95 10.38 0.50
N TYR A 30 -3.43 9.36 1.21
CA TYR A 30 -3.21 9.25 2.65
C TYR A 30 -1.76 8.84 2.97
N LEU A 31 -1.22 7.89 2.21
CA LEU A 31 0.12 7.34 2.43
C LEU A 31 1.22 8.40 2.22
N PHE A 32 1.10 9.23 1.19
CA PHE A 32 2.07 10.29 0.87
C PHE A 32 1.63 11.70 1.32
N LYS A 33 0.43 11.82 1.93
CA LYS A 33 -0.17 13.10 2.33
C LYS A 33 -0.25 14.11 1.17
N LYS A 34 -0.52 13.61 -0.04
CA LYS A 34 -0.48 14.37 -1.30
C LYS A 34 -1.41 13.76 -2.34
N ASP A 35 -2.23 14.58 -2.99
CA ASP A 35 -3.05 14.11 -4.12
C ASP A 35 -2.16 13.72 -5.32
N ILE A 36 -2.12 12.41 -5.61
CA ILE A 36 -1.33 11.83 -6.69
C ILE A 36 -2.28 11.40 -7.81
N ARG A 37 -2.18 12.07 -8.97
CA ARG A 37 -3.03 11.79 -10.15
C ARG A 37 -2.28 11.14 -11.30
N GLU A 38 -0.97 11.32 -11.34
CA GLU A 38 -0.09 10.76 -12.37
C GLU A 38 0.54 9.45 -11.90
N LYS A 39 1.03 8.63 -12.85
CA LYS A 39 1.72 7.37 -12.53
C LYS A 39 3.18 7.53 -12.11
N GLN A 40 3.65 8.76 -11.95
CA GLN A 40 4.96 9.07 -11.41
C GLN A 40 4.87 10.34 -10.56
N PHE A 41 5.64 10.40 -9.47
CA PHE A 41 5.69 11.57 -8.60
C PHE A 41 6.94 11.58 -7.71
N PHE A 42 7.26 12.75 -7.18
CA PHE A 42 8.28 12.93 -6.15
C PHE A 42 7.66 13.00 -4.74
N SER A 43 8.39 12.44 -3.78
CA SER A 43 8.14 12.52 -2.34
C SER A 43 9.36 13.08 -1.61
N SER A 44 9.14 13.84 -0.54
CA SER A 44 10.19 14.34 0.37
C SER A 44 10.59 13.34 1.46
N PHE A 45 9.84 12.24 1.59
CA PHE A 45 10.13 11.17 2.55
C PHE A 45 9.98 9.80 1.90
N TYR A 46 10.71 8.84 2.44
CA TYR A 46 10.77 7.48 1.93
C TYR A 46 9.61 6.63 2.46
N ILE A 47 9.01 5.88 1.55
CA ILE A 47 8.10 4.78 1.82
C ILE A 47 8.59 3.55 1.05
N PRO A 48 8.83 2.40 1.71
CA PRO A 48 9.19 1.16 1.02
C PRO A 48 8.18 0.80 -0.05
N THR A 49 8.65 0.39 -1.23
CA THR A 49 7.78 0.00 -2.35
C THR A 49 6.89 -1.19 -1.99
N SER A 50 7.35 -2.10 -1.13
CA SER A 50 6.58 -3.22 -0.60
C SER A 50 5.42 -2.83 0.31
N ARG A 51 5.35 -1.56 0.76
CA ARG A 51 4.28 -1.05 1.63
C ARG A 51 2.92 -1.09 0.94
N SER A 52 2.87 -0.79 -0.36
CA SER A 52 1.64 -0.68 -1.14
C SER A 52 1.66 -1.64 -2.32
N ALA A 53 0.48 -2.11 -2.70
CA ALA A 53 0.31 -2.89 -3.92
C ALA A 53 0.40 -2.04 -5.20
N PHE A 54 0.33 -0.70 -5.08
CA PHE A 54 0.35 0.22 -6.21
C PHE A 54 1.72 0.86 -6.46
N LEU A 55 2.61 0.87 -5.46
CA LEU A 55 4.00 1.30 -5.66
C LEU A 55 4.74 0.26 -6.49
N LYS A 56 5.26 0.65 -7.65
CA LYS A 56 5.95 -0.27 -8.57
C LYS A 56 7.46 -0.29 -8.30
N GLU A 57 8.06 0.89 -8.25
CA GLU A 57 9.49 1.10 -8.07
C GLU A 57 9.76 2.51 -7.54
N CYS A 58 10.90 2.68 -6.90
CA CYS A 58 11.38 3.92 -6.32
C CYS A 58 12.84 4.14 -6.71
N LEU A 59 13.17 5.39 -7.04
CA LEU A 59 14.54 5.88 -7.09
C LEU A 59 14.76 6.77 -5.87
N GLN A 60 15.66 6.35 -4.98
CA GLN A 60 16.14 7.16 -3.88
C GLN A 60 17.23 8.09 -4.45
N VAL A 61 16.86 9.32 -4.79
CA VAL A 61 17.68 10.21 -5.62
C VAL A 61 18.86 10.74 -4.83
N MET A 62 20.06 10.50 -5.36
CA MET A 62 21.34 10.98 -4.83
C MET A 62 21.82 12.20 -5.60
N TYR A 63 21.74 12.16 -6.93
CA TYR A 63 22.22 13.22 -7.83
C TYR A 63 21.17 13.58 -8.87
N THR A 64 21.21 14.84 -9.30
CA THR A 64 20.39 15.37 -10.39
C THR A 64 21.25 16.18 -11.34
N GLY A 65 20.89 16.21 -12.63
CA GLY A 65 21.56 17.01 -13.64
C GLY A 65 20.64 17.32 -14.82
N ASN A 66 20.95 18.35 -15.59
CA ASN A 66 20.25 18.65 -16.85
C ASN A 66 20.73 17.73 -17.98
N THR A 67 21.92 17.15 -17.85
CA THR A 67 22.49 16.19 -18.80
C THR A 67 22.95 14.93 -18.06
N VAL A 68 23.19 13.85 -18.81
CA VAL A 68 23.82 12.64 -18.24
C VAL A 68 25.23 12.96 -17.77
N ASP A 69 25.98 13.77 -18.50
CA ASP A 69 27.37 14.11 -18.19
C ASP A 69 27.50 14.80 -16.82
N GLU A 70 26.58 15.70 -16.47
CA GLU A 70 26.52 16.31 -15.14
C GLU A 70 26.32 15.26 -14.02
N LEU A 71 25.60 14.15 -14.28
CA LEU A 71 25.54 13.04 -13.34
C LEU A 71 26.87 12.28 -13.27
N LEU A 72 27.55 12.07 -14.40
CA LEU A 72 28.83 11.36 -14.44
C LEU A 72 29.91 12.12 -13.66
N GLU A 73 29.96 13.45 -13.80
CA GLU A 73 30.85 14.32 -13.02
C GLU A 73 30.60 14.16 -11.53
N GLN A 74 29.34 14.27 -11.08
CA GLN A 74 28.98 14.08 -9.67
C GLN A 74 29.33 12.67 -9.16
N ILE A 75 29.13 11.62 -9.95
CA ILE A 75 29.48 10.24 -9.57
C ILE A 75 31.00 10.10 -9.37
N LYS A 76 31.80 10.70 -10.26
CA LYS A 76 33.28 10.70 -10.16
C LYS A 76 33.77 11.52 -8.98
N ASP A 77 33.29 12.75 -8.84
CA ASP A 77 33.74 13.68 -7.81
C ASP A 77 33.44 13.16 -6.39
N ASN A 78 32.36 12.41 -6.24
CA ASN A 78 31.98 11.77 -4.99
C ASN A 78 32.55 10.35 -4.81
N ASN A 79 33.38 9.86 -5.73
CA ASN A 79 34.03 8.53 -5.71
C ASN A 79 33.03 7.41 -5.37
N ILE A 80 31.90 7.37 -6.09
CA ILE A 80 30.88 6.34 -5.86
C ILE A 80 31.44 4.98 -6.27
N ALA A 81 31.52 4.07 -5.29
CA ALA A 81 32.05 2.73 -5.46
C ALA A 81 31.05 1.68 -4.96
N TYR A 82 30.78 0.68 -5.78
CA TYR A 82 29.95 -0.48 -5.43
C TYR A 82 30.50 -1.75 -6.07
N GLU A 83 30.50 -2.85 -5.33
CA GLU A 83 30.79 -4.17 -5.87
C GLU A 83 29.49 -4.90 -6.24
N ALA A 84 29.56 -5.74 -7.28
CA ALA A 84 28.42 -6.48 -7.82
C ALA A 84 27.17 -5.60 -8.00
N PHE A 85 27.30 -4.48 -8.72
CA PHE A 85 26.18 -3.56 -8.93
C PHE A 85 25.52 -3.74 -10.30
N LYS A 86 24.30 -3.19 -10.43
CA LYS A 86 23.58 -3.11 -11.71
C LYS A 86 22.97 -1.73 -11.88
N VAL A 87 23.13 -1.12 -13.05
CA VAL A 87 22.43 0.12 -13.42
C VAL A 87 21.19 -0.21 -14.23
N ARG A 88 20.06 0.43 -13.91
CA ARG A 88 18.79 0.29 -14.65
C ARG A 88 18.19 1.64 -14.97
N TYR A 89 17.64 1.76 -16.17
CA TYR A 89 16.80 2.90 -16.51
C TYR A 89 15.36 2.67 -16.03
N ILE A 90 14.77 3.64 -15.34
CA ILE A 90 13.38 3.61 -14.87
C ILE A 90 12.50 4.29 -15.91
N LYS A 91 11.62 3.52 -16.54
CA LYS A 91 10.65 4.03 -17.52
C LYS A 91 9.34 4.45 -16.84
N HIS A 92 8.83 5.61 -17.21
CA HIS A 92 7.53 6.14 -16.79
C HIS A 92 6.70 6.64 -17.98
N GLU A 93 5.45 7.07 -17.76
CA GLU A 93 4.53 7.41 -18.86
C GLU A 93 4.95 8.65 -19.65
N LYS A 94 5.61 9.61 -18.98
CA LYS A 94 6.16 10.83 -19.58
C LYS A 94 7.55 10.68 -20.21
N ASP A 95 8.13 9.47 -20.20
CA ASP A 95 9.50 9.25 -20.67
C ASP A 95 9.56 9.27 -22.21
N THR A 96 10.21 10.28 -22.76
CA THR A 96 10.32 10.53 -24.20
C THR A 96 11.55 9.92 -24.85
N LEU A 97 12.51 9.43 -24.05
CA LEU A 97 13.76 8.89 -24.60
C LEU A 97 13.54 7.62 -25.41
N SER A 98 14.33 7.46 -26.46
CA SER A 98 14.43 6.23 -27.24
C SER A 98 15.08 5.11 -26.41
N HIS A 99 14.92 3.87 -26.87
CA HIS A 99 15.61 2.74 -26.25
C HIS A 99 17.15 2.89 -26.30
N GLU A 100 17.68 3.46 -27.37
CA GLU A 100 19.11 3.66 -27.57
C GLU A 100 19.68 4.70 -26.59
N GLU A 101 19.02 5.84 -26.43
CA GLU A 101 19.44 6.88 -25.47
C GLU A 101 19.45 6.36 -24.03
N ARG A 102 18.44 5.57 -23.64
CA ARG A 102 18.40 4.92 -22.32
C ARG A 102 19.58 3.97 -22.13
N LEU A 103 19.91 3.17 -23.14
CA LEU A 103 21.05 2.24 -23.09
C LEU A 103 22.39 2.96 -23.00
N LEU A 104 22.55 4.07 -23.72
CA LEU A 104 23.75 4.90 -23.64
C LEU A 104 23.94 5.46 -22.23
N ALA A 105 22.87 6.00 -21.62
CA ALA A 105 22.92 6.50 -20.26
C ALA A 105 23.27 5.41 -19.23
N ILE A 106 22.63 4.23 -19.32
CA ILE A 106 22.94 3.09 -18.45
C ILE A 106 24.42 2.71 -18.55
N LYS A 107 24.96 2.61 -19.78
CA LYS A 107 26.37 2.24 -20.02
C LYS A 107 27.31 3.30 -19.47
N ALA A 108 27.08 4.57 -19.79
CA ALA A 108 27.96 5.67 -19.37
C ALA A 108 28.07 5.76 -17.84
N ILE A 109 26.93 5.65 -17.13
CA ILE A 109 26.90 5.59 -15.67
C ILE A 109 27.61 4.33 -15.16
N GLY A 110 27.33 3.18 -15.75
CA GLY A 110 27.95 1.91 -15.37
C GLY A 110 29.47 1.90 -15.49
N PHE A 111 30.04 2.52 -16.52
CA PHE A 111 31.50 2.66 -16.69
C PHE A 111 32.14 3.71 -15.78
N THR A 112 31.34 4.57 -15.15
CA THR A 112 31.82 5.66 -14.31
C THR A 112 31.90 5.29 -12.83
N ILE A 113 31.07 4.34 -12.39
CA ILE A 113 31.09 3.83 -11.02
C ILE A 113 32.33 2.95 -10.81
N GLU A 114 33.01 3.13 -9.68
CA GLU A 114 34.14 2.28 -9.30
C GLU A 114 33.64 0.93 -8.74
N GLY A 115 34.29 -0.17 -9.12
CA GLY A 115 33.93 -1.55 -8.71
C GLY A 115 33.36 -2.40 -9.84
N GLU A 116 32.96 -3.63 -9.54
CA GLU A 116 32.50 -4.60 -10.54
C GLU A 116 30.98 -4.60 -10.76
N ALA A 117 30.54 -4.56 -12.02
CA ALA A 117 29.14 -4.72 -12.38
C ALA A 117 28.74 -6.21 -12.46
N ASP A 118 27.63 -6.59 -11.81
CA ASP A 118 27.00 -7.91 -11.96
C ASP A 118 25.53 -7.75 -12.38
N ILE A 119 25.26 -8.07 -13.66
CA ILE A 119 23.92 -7.94 -14.25
C ILE A 119 22.96 -9.03 -13.77
N HIS A 120 23.51 -10.18 -13.34
CA HIS A 120 22.76 -11.40 -13.02
C HIS A 120 22.49 -11.54 -11.53
N LYS A 121 23.46 -11.22 -10.67
CA LYS A 121 23.36 -11.31 -9.20
C LYS A 121 23.85 -10.03 -8.51
N PRO A 122 23.21 -8.87 -8.78
CA PRO A 122 23.61 -7.64 -8.15
C PRO A 122 23.32 -7.66 -6.64
N GLN A 123 24.26 -7.15 -5.84
CA GLN A 123 24.03 -6.82 -4.43
C GLN A 123 23.28 -5.50 -4.28
N ILE A 124 23.49 -4.56 -5.20
CA ILE A 124 22.79 -3.29 -5.27
C ILE A 124 22.36 -2.98 -6.69
N THR A 125 21.16 -2.43 -6.84
CA THR A 125 20.71 -1.87 -8.10
C THR A 125 20.67 -0.36 -7.99
N LEU A 126 21.29 0.30 -8.94
CA LEU A 126 21.29 1.75 -9.13
C LEU A 126 20.31 2.08 -10.25
N GLY A 127 19.65 3.22 -10.12
CA GLY A 127 18.66 3.68 -11.08
C GLY A 127 19.08 4.99 -11.73
N VAL A 128 18.67 5.13 -12.99
CA VAL A 128 18.71 6.40 -13.73
C VAL A 128 17.36 6.63 -14.40
N THR A 129 16.92 7.87 -14.49
CA THR A 129 15.75 8.24 -15.31
C THR A 129 15.88 9.69 -15.77
N ASN A 130 15.17 10.05 -16.83
CA ASN A 130 15.01 11.43 -17.27
C ASN A 130 13.52 11.80 -17.18
N ILE A 131 13.21 12.81 -16.38
CA ILE A 131 11.87 13.36 -16.25
C ILE A 131 11.92 14.86 -16.48
N ASP A 132 11.09 15.35 -17.41
CA ASP A 132 10.99 16.77 -17.76
C ASP A 132 12.36 17.43 -18.03
N ASN A 133 13.23 16.73 -18.80
CA ASN A 133 14.62 17.10 -19.11
C ASN A 133 15.58 17.13 -17.92
N GLN A 134 15.18 16.64 -16.75
CA GLN A 134 16.06 16.45 -15.60
C GLN A 134 16.43 14.98 -15.43
N TRP A 135 17.73 14.71 -15.44
CA TRP A 135 18.29 13.41 -15.13
C TRP A 135 18.40 13.19 -13.62
N LEU A 136 18.01 12.02 -13.17
CA LEU A 136 18.08 11.59 -11.78
C LEU A 136 18.92 10.33 -11.68
N PHE A 137 19.76 10.23 -10.66
CA PHE A 137 20.53 9.03 -10.33
C PHE A 137 20.47 8.72 -8.84
N GLY A 138 20.46 7.43 -8.50
CA GLY A 138 20.49 6.99 -7.11
C GLY A 138 20.21 5.50 -6.93
N ILE A 139 19.75 5.11 -5.74
CA ILE A 139 19.46 3.71 -5.41
C ILE A 139 18.10 3.31 -5.96
N TYR A 140 18.05 2.22 -6.72
CA TYR A 140 16.82 1.67 -7.29
C TYR A 140 16.23 0.61 -6.36
N GLU A 141 14.94 0.75 -6.09
CA GLU A 141 14.14 -0.24 -5.38
C GLU A 141 12.94 -0.65 -6.22
N LYS A 142 12.72 -1.96 -6.34
CA LYS A 142 11.52 -2.53 -6.97
C LYS A 142 10.65 -3.19 -5.92
N ASN A 143 9.33 -3.07 -6.07
CA ASN A 143 8.40 -3.81 -5.23
C ASN A 143 8.66 -5.32 -5.36
N ASN A 144 8.96 -5.97 -4.23
CA ASN A 144 9.23 -7.41 -4.14
C ASN A 144 7.96 -8.26 -4.23
N LEU A 145 6.79 -7.65 -4.01
CA LEU A 145 5.47 -8.28 -4.05
C LEU A 145 5.28 -9.44 -3.04
N ASP A 146 6.09 -9.51 -1.98
CA ASP A 146 6.03 -10.57 -0.97
C ASP A 146 4.64 -10.71 -0.33
N TRP A 147 3.92 -9.60 -0.24
CA TRP A 147 2.55 -9.54 0.24
C TRP A 147 1.57 -10.44 -0.53
N GLN A 148 1.86 -10.79 -1.78
CA GLN A 148 1.04 -11.71 -2.57
C GLN A 148 1.01 -13.12 -1.98
N ALA A 149 2.01 -13.51 -1.18
CA ALA A 149 2.03 -14.79 -0.50
C ALA A 149 0.84 -14.97 0.46
N HIS A 150 0.23 -13.88 0.96
CA HIS A 150 -0.95 -13.97 1.83
C HIS A 150 -2.22 -14.47 1.13
N GLU A 151 -2.22 -14.54 -0.21
CA GLU A 151 -3.30 -15.21 -0.96
C GLU A 151 -3.30 -16.73 -0.68
N GLN A 152 -2.17 -17.31 -0.26
CA GLN A 152 -2.01 -18.74 0.02
C GLN A 152 -2.54 -19.17 1.39
N LYS A 153 -3.25 -18.29 2.11
CA LYS A 153 -3.86 -18.61 3.41
C LYS A 153 -4.73 -19.89 3.31
N PRO A 154 -4.64 -20.81 4.29
CA PRO A 154 -5.27 -22.13 4.19
C PRO A 154 -6.81 -22.08 4.23
N ARG A 155 -7.39 -21.01 4.79
CA ARG A 155 -8.84 -20.80 4.85
C ARG A 155 -9.21 -19.53 4.11
N SER A 156 -9.94 -19.66 3.01
CA SER A 156 -10.40 -18.53 2.19
C SER A 156 -11.87 -18.70 1.80
N TYR A 157 -12.55 -17.57 1.56
CA TYR A 157 -13.92 -17.53 1.04
C TYR A 157 -13.93 -16.70 -0.24
N SER A 158 -14.75 -17.11 -1.22
CA SER A 158 -14.81 -16.49 -2.56
C SER A 158 -15.18 -15.00 -2.58
N ASN A 159 -15.89 -14.52 -1.55
CA ASN A 159 -16.30 -13.11 -1.45
C ASN A 159 -15.44 -12.30 -0.47
N ALA A 160 -14.42 -12.90 0.15
CA ALA A 160 -13.49 -12.16 1.01
C ALA A 160 -12.78 -11.06 0.20
N LEU A 161 -12.39 -9.97 0.86
CA LEU A 161 -11.53 -8.97 0.25
C LEU A 161 -10.25 -9.64 -0.27
N GLY A 162 -9.86 -9.28 -1.49
CA GLY A 162 -8.56 -9.66 -2.03
C GLY A 162 -7.45 -9.00 -1.23
N VAL A 163 -6.28 -9.65 -1.16
CA VAL A 163 -5.13 -9.18 -0.36
C VAL A 163 -4.76 -7.75 -0.73
N ARG A 164 -4.77 -7.42 -2.02
CA ARG A 164 -4.49 -6.07 -2.52
C ARG A 164 -5.42 -5.01 -1.91
N THR A 165 -6.74 -5.22 -1.98
CA THR A 165 -7.72 -4.27 -1.42
C THR A 165 -7.56 -4.18 0.10
N ALA A 166 -7.40 -5.31 0.78
CA ALA A 166 -7.18 -5.32 2.23
C ALA A 166 -5.93 -4.51 2.63
N ARG A 167 -4.82 -4.67 1.91
CA ARG A 167 -3.59 -3.88 2.12
C ARG A 167 -3.82 -2.38 1.95
N SER A 168 -4.54 -1.98 0.91
CA SER A 168 -4.88 -0.58 0.65
C SER A 168 -5.73 0.01 1.78
N LEU A 169 -6.73 -0.72 2.26
CA LEU A 169 -7.57 -0.29 3.40
C LEU A 169 -6.74 -0.09 4.67
N VAL A 170 -5.84 -1.03 4.95
CA VAL A 170 -4.91 -0.96 6.08
C VAL A 170 -3.97 0.24 5.95
N ASN A 171 -3.42 0.51 4.76
CA ASN A 171 -2.56 1.66 4.53
C ASN A 171 -3.31 2.99 4.73
N ILE A 172 -4.54 3.10 4.22
CA ILE A 172 -5.40 4.27 4.46
C ILE A 172 -5.61 4.44 5.96
N ALA A 173 -6.07 3.39 6.66
CA ALA A 173 -6.35 3.44 8.08
C ALA A 173 -5.13 3.84 8.93
N ALA A 174 -3.97 3.24 8.66
CA ALA A 174 -2.73 3.50 9.38
C ALA A 174 -2.15 4.89 9.10
N SER A 175 -2.44 5.50 7.95
CA SER A 175 -1.91 6.82 7.58
C SER A 175 -2.73 7.98 8.17
N ILE A 176 -3.87 7.68 8.81
CA ILE A 176 -4.72 8.69 9.44
C ILE A 176 -4.10 9.25 10.72
N GLN A 177 -3.38 8.40 11.47
CA GLN A 177 -2.74 8.78 12.73
C GLN A 177 -1.54 7.85 13.00
N GLU A 178 -0.45 8.41 13.52
CA GLU A 178 0.69 7.63 13.99
C GLU A 178 0.29 6.70 15.15
N ASN A 179 0.83 5.47 15.14
CA ASN A 179 0.59 4.46 16.17
C ASN A 179 -0.90 4.16 16.44
N CYS A 180 -1.73 4.24 15.40
CA CYS A 180 -3.16 3.99 15.44
C CYS A 180 -3.49 2.58 15.95
N ARG A 181 -4.43 2.48 16.90
CA ARG A 181 -5.10 1.22 17.26
C ARG A 181 -6.21 0.94 16.25
N ILE A 182 -6.05 -0.10 15.45
CA ILE A 182 -6.98 -0.48 14.37
C ILE A 182 -7.83 -1.67 14.81
N ILE A 183 -9.10 -1.67 14.44
CA ILE A 183 -9.98 -2.83 14.61
C ILE A 183 -10.66 -3.20 13.29
N ASP A 184 -10.73 -4.50 13.01
CA ASP A 184 -11.71 -5.07 12.08
C ASP A 184 -12.79 -5.80 12.89
N PRO A 185 -13.96 -5.15 13.13
CA PRO A 185 -14.97 -5.71 14.03
C PRO A 185 -15.80 -6.84 13.41
N CYS A 186 -15.60 -7.14 12.11
CA CYS A 186 -16.30 -8.19 11.36
C CYS A 186 -15.29 -8.91 10.45
N CYS A 187 -14.22 -9.44 11.04
CA CYS A 187 -13.00 -9.74 10.30
C CYS A 187 -13.08 -10.95 9.36
N GLY A 188 -14.13 -11.77 9.45
CA GLY A 188 -14.26 -12.97 8.63
C GLY A 188 -13.06 -13.90 8.80
N VAL A 189 -12.38 -14.23 7.69
CA VAL A 189 -11.14 -15.04 7.69
C VAL A 189 -9.86 -14.28 8.04
N GLY A 190 -10.00 -13.02 8.43
CA GLY A 190 -8.90 -12.19 8.94
C GLY A 190 -8.00 -11.59 7.87
N THR A 191 -8.42 -11.46 6.60
CA THR A 191 -7.55 -10.92 5.54
C THR A 191 -7.03 -9.52 5.90
N VAL A 192 -7.89 -8.60 6.35
CA VAL A 192 -7.49 -7.24 6.77
C VAL A 192 -6.53 -7.28 7.96
N VAL A 193 -6.80 -8.16 8.93
CA VAL A 193 -5.96 -8.35 10.13
C VAL A 193 -4.57 -8.86 9.73
N ILE A 194 -4.48 -9.86 8.85
CA ILE A 194 -3.22 -10.40 8.32
C ILE A 194 -2.39 -9.30 7.64
N GLU A 195 -3.03 -8.48 6.80
CA GLU A 195 -2.35 -7.37 6.12
C GLU A 195 -1.84 -6.32 7.10
N GLY A 196 -2.61 -6.02 8.16
CA GLY A 196 -2.18 -5.10 9.23
C GLY A 196 -0.99 -5.64 10.02
N LEU A 197 -1.01 -6.92 10.40
CA LEU A 197 0.08 -7.57 11.12
C LEU A 197 1.35 -7.66 10.27
N ALA A 198 1.21 -7.97 8.97
CA ALA A 198 2.32 -7.98 8.02
C ALA A 198 3.00 -6.62 7.85
N LEU A 199 2.26 -5.54 8.13
CA LEU A 199 2.74 -4.16 8.09
C LEU A 199 3.22 -3.65 9.47
N GLY A 200 3.27 -4.53 10.47
CA GLY A 200 3.72 -4.23 11.83
C GLY A 200 2.75 -3.37 12.64
N LEU A 201 1.46 -3.36 12.28
CA LEU A 201 0.47 -2.47 12.88
C LEU A 201 -0.24 -3.10 14.09
N ASN A 202 -0.73 -2.25 14.98
CA ASN A 202 -1.58 -2.64 16.09
C ASN A 202 -3.02 -2.80 15.60
N ILE A 203 -3.35 -4.01 15.12
CA ILE A 203 -4.67 -4.38 14.63
C ILE A 203 -5.23 -5.58 15.38
N VAL A 204 -6.53 -5.57 15.66
CA VAL A 204 -7.28 -6.70 16.24
C VAL A 204 -8.51 -7.01 15.40
N GLY A 205 -8.97 -8.26 15.45
CA GLY A 205 -10.16 -8.71 14.72
C GLY A 205 -11.25 -9.24 15.65
N TYR A 206 -12.52 -8.99 15.32
CA TYR A 206 -13.67 -9.64 15.94
C TYR A 206 -14.48 -10.40 14.89
N GLU A 207 -14.95 -11.59 15.26
CA GLU A 207 -15.83 -12.39 14.43
C GLU A 207 -16.89 -13.07 15.29
N ILE A 208 -18.17 -12.88 14.93
CA ILE A 208 -19.30 -13.41 15.70
C ILE A 208 -19.48 -14.92 15.49
N ASN A 209 -19.15 -15.44 14.31
CA ASN A 209 -19.29 -16.85 14.00
C ASN A 209 -18.05 -17.63 14.49
N PRO A 210 -18.19 -18.55 15.47
CA PRO A 210 -17.06 -19.27 16.03
C PRO A 210 -16.27 -20.09 15.00
N LEU A 211 -16.93 -20.66 13.99
CA LEU A 211 -16.25 -21.43 12.96
C LEU A 211 -15.37 -20.53 12.08
N ILE A 212 -15.88 -19.35 11.70
CA ILE A 212 -15.16 -18.39 10.86
C ILE A 212 -14.01 -17.76 11.66
N GLY A 213 -14.25 -17.36 12.91
CA GLY A 213 -13.21 -16.83 13.79
C GLY A 213 -12.07 -17.83 14.02
N ASN A 214 -12.39 -19.12 14.21
CA ASN A 214 -11.37 -20.18 14.28
C ASN A 214 -10.59 -20.34 12.97
N ASN A 215 -11.22 -20.14 11.81
CA ASN A 215 -10.51 -20.14 10.52
C ASN A 215 -9.56 -18.94 10.40
N ALA A 216 -9.95 -17.76 10.88
CA ALA A 216 -9.06 -16.60 10.93
C ALA A 216 -7.84 -16.88 11.83
N LYS A 217 -8.04 -17.43 13.02
CA LYS A 217 -6.94 -17.83 13.94
C LYS A 217 -5.94 -18.79 13.26
N ARG A 218 -6.43 -19.80 12.56
CA ARG A 218 -5.59 -20.74 11.79
C ARG A 218 -4.82 -20.05 10.66
N ASN A 219 -5.40 -19.04 10.01
CA ASN A 219 -4.70 -18.27 9.00
C ASN A 219 -3.58 -17.42 9.61
N LEU A 220 -3.81 -16.80 10.78
CA LEU A 220 -2.77 -16.05 11.50
C LEU A 220 -1.63 -16.98 11.93
N GLU A 221 -1.96 -18.14 12.50
CA GLU A 221 -0.98 -19.17 12.88
C GLU A 221 -0.13 -19.64 11.68
N PHE A 222 -0.75 -19.87 10.52
CA PHE A 222 -0.05 -20.29 9.30
C PHE A 222 1.04 -19.31 8.85
N PHE A 223 0.84 -18.00 9.04
CA PHE A 223 1.83 -16.97 8.74
C PHE A 223 2.73 -16.61 9.94
N GLY A 224 2.60 -17.31 11.07
CA GLY A 224 3.41 -17.07 12.27
C GLY A 224 3.00 -15.82 13.06
N TYR A 225 1.78 -15.31 12.88
CA TYR A 225 1.28 -14.16 13.62
C TYR A 225 0.63 -14.54 14.96
N LYS A 226 0.65 -13.61 15.92
CA LYS A 226 -0.04 -13.76 17.21
C LYS A 226 -1.54 -13.81 17.02
N ASP A 227 -2.24 -14.62 17.84
CA ASP A 227 -3.70 -14.62 17.87
C ASP A 227 -4.23 -13.31 18.45
N VAL A 228 -4.75 -12.46 17.57
CA VAL A 228 -5.40 -11.18 17.89
C VAL A 228 -6.89 -11.19 17.53
N ILE A 229 -7.47 -12.39 17.34
CA ILE A 229 -8.87 -12.57 16.94
C ILE A 229 -9.72 -12.91 18.17
N THR A 230 -10.74 -12.10 18.41
CA THR A 230 -11.74 -12.35 19.45
C THR A 230 -13.01 -12.90 18.82
N ILE A 231 -13.46 -14.06 19.29
CA ILE A 231 -14.72 -14.66 18.85
C ILE A 231 -15.83 -14.12 19.75
N ALA A 232 -16.44 -13.02 19.35
CA ALA A 232 -17.50 -12.33 20.07
C ALA A 232 -18.27 -11.39 19.15
N SER A 233 -19.43 -10.93 19.61
CA SER A 233 -20.17 -9.89 18.91
C SER A 233 -19.44 -8.56 19.02
N MET A 234 -19.35 -7.80 17.92
CA MET A 234 -18.82 -6.43 17.96
C MET A 234 -19.63 -5.52 18.89
N HIS A 235 -20.90 -5.85 19.14
CA HIS A 235 -21.78 -5.10 20.03
C HIS A 235 -21.33 -5.17 21.50
N ASP A 236 -20.54 -6.17 21.88
CA ASP A 236 -20.06 -6.35 23.24
C ASP A 236 -18.77 -5.56 23.55
N ILE A 237 -18.07 -5.09 22.51
CA ILE A 237 -16.83 -4.32 22.62
C ILE A 237 -17.08 -3.06 23.45
N LYS A 238 -16.27 -2.85 24.50
CA LYS A 238 -16.34 -1.65 25.37
C LYS A 238 -15.24 -0.63 25.09
N GLU A 239 -14.17 -1.06 24.44
CA GLU A 239 -13.03 -0.23 24.10
C GLU A 239 -13.34 0.67 22.89
N VAL A 240 -12.62 1.79 22.81
CA VAL A 240 -12.65 2.70 21.66
C VAL A 240 -11.31 2.65 20.95
N PHE A 241 -11.36 2.41 19.65
CA PHE A 241 -10.23 2.34 18.73
C PHE A 241 -10.10 3.66 17.97
N ASP A 242 -8.91 3.89 17.39
CA ASP A 242 -8.67 5.10 16.61
C ASP A 242 -9.33 4.98 15.23
N VAL A 243 -9.20 3.81 14.59
CA VAL A 243 -9.80 3.54 13.27
C VAL A 243 -10.39 2.13 13.22
N ALA A 244 -11.62 2.00 12.72
CA ALA A 244 -12.19 0.72 12.32
C ALA A 244 -12.09 0.52 10.81
N ILE A 245 -11.78 -0.69 10.34
CA ILE A 245 -11.94 -1.10 8.95
C ILE A 245 -13.09 -2.10 8.93
N VAL A 246 -14.17 -1.80 8.20
CA VAL A 246 -15.40 -2.59 8.26
C VAL A 246 -15.79 -3.04 6.86
N ASP A 247 -15.51 -4.30 6.53
CA ASP A 247 -16.09 -4.94 5.36
C ASP A 247 -17.50 -5.43 5.70
N MET A 248 -18.51 -4.69 5.24
CA MET A 248 -19.89 -4.93 5.65
C MET A 248 -20.39 -6.31 5.18
N PRO A 249 -21.12 -7.07 6.00
CA PRO A 249 -21.73 -8.31 5.53
C PRO A 249 -22.81 -8.01 4.48
N TYR A 250 -22.71 -8.70 3.33
CA TYR A 250 -23.52 -8.42 2.13
C TYR A 250 -24.67 -9.40 1.89
N GLY A 251 -25.03 -10.25 2.86
CA GLY A 251 -26.08 -11.24 2.62
C GLY A 251 -25.65 -12.47 1.79
N LEU A 252 -24.41 -12.51 1.28
CA LEU A 252 -23.95 -13.54 0.33
C LEU A 252 -23.68 -14.92 0.96
N PHE A 253 -23.33 -14.96 2.25
CA PHE A 253 -23.07 -16.21 3.01
C PHE A 253 -24.02 -16.42 4.19
N SER A 254 -24.57 -15.34 4.73
CA SER A 254 -25.56 -15.31 5.81
C SER A 254 -26.58 -14.26 5.46
N ARG A 255 -27.89 -14.51 5.64
CA ARG A 255 -28.91 -13.47 5.45
C ARG A 255 -28.56 -12.25 6.31
N THR A 256 -28.40 -11.10 5.69
CA THR A 256 -28.15 -9.82 6.38
C THR A 256 -29.27 -8.88 6.00
N THR A 257 -29.89 -8.25 7.00
CA THR A 257 -30.91 -7.22 6.80
C THR A 257 -30.26 -5.84 6.78
N LEU A 258 -30.94 -4.87 6.16
CA LEU A 258 -30.51 -3.47 6.22
C LEU A 258 -30.44 -2.96 7.66
N GLU A 259 -31.32 -3.46 8.54
CA GLU A 259 -31.30 -3.15 9.97
C GLU A 259 -30.01 -3.64 10.64
N ALA A 260 -29.60 -4.89 10.39
CA ALA A 260 -28.33 -5.42 10.89
C ALA A 260 -27.13 -4.61 10.38
N GLN A 261 -27.14 -4.18 9.11
CA GLN A 261 -26.10 -3.30 8.57
C GLN A 261 -26.08 -1.94 9.27
N ARG A 262 -27.24 -1.34 9.54
CA ARG A 262 -27.33 -0.09 10.31
C ARG A 262 -26.81 -0.26 11.73
N ASP A 263 -27.08 -1.39 12.38
CA ASP A 263 -26.58 -1.68 13.73
C ASP A 263 -25.07 -1.88 13.79
N ILE A 264 -24.48 -2.48 12.75
CA ILE A 264 -23.03 -2.53 12.58
C ILE A 264 -22.48 -1.11 12.48
N ILE A 265 -23.03 -0.25 11.61
CA ILE A 265 -22.57 1.14 11.46
C ILE A 265 -22.68 1.92 12.78
N ARG A 266 -23.81 1.83 13.49
CA ARG A 266 -24.01 2.47 14.81
C ARG A 266 -23.00 1.97 15.84
N THR A 267 -22.74 0.67 15.84
CA THR A 267 -21.77 0.08 16.76
C THR A 267 -20.35 0.50 16.41
N THR A 268 -20.00 0.56 15.13
CA THR A 268 -18.73 1.12 14.66
C THR A 268 -18.54 2.53 15.15
N ARG A 269 -19.59 3.39 15.11
CA ARG A 269 -19.51 4.75 15.67
C ARG A 269 -19.15 4.76 17.15
N ARG A 270 -19.73 3.82 17.92
CA ARG A 270 -19.49 3.70 19.36
C ARG A 270 -18.08 3.22 19.69
N ILE A 271 -17.50 2.35 18.86
CA ILE A 271 -16.21 1.68 19.15
C ILE A 271 -15.02 2.29 18.41
N ALA A 272 -15.22 3.23 17.49
CA ALA A 272 -14.11 3.83 16.74
C ALA A 272 -14.33 5.31 16.43
N ARG A 273 -13.25 6.10 16.56
CA ARG A 273 -13.26 7.54 16.24
C ARG A 273 -13.44 7.78 14.74
N LYS A 274 -12.80 6.95 13.93
CA LYS A 274 -12.89 6.97 12.46
C LYS A 274 -13.19 5.58 11.94
N ALA A 275 -13.76 5.49 10.76
CA ALA A 275 -14.10 4.22 10.14
C ALA A 275 -13.88 4.26 8.63
N LEU A 276 -13.32 3.17 8.09
CA LEU A 276 -13.23 2.89 6.67
C LEU A 276 -14.22 1.77 6.35
N PHE A 277 -15.39 2.16 5.85
CA PHE A 277 -16.44 1.22 5.47
C PHE A 277 -16.22 0.73 4.05
N VAL A 278 -16.34 -0.57 3.84
CA VAL A 278 -16.44 -1.18 2.52
C VAL A 278 -17.86 -1.68 2.36
N THR A 279 -18.54 -1.26 1.29
CA THR A 279 -19.94 -1.60 1.03
C THR A 279 -20.19 -1.98 -0.44
N LEU A 280 -21.15 -2.85 -0.75
CA LEU A 280 -21.56 -3.13 -2.14
C LEU A 280 -22.55 -2.10 -2.70
N GLU A 281 -23.23 -1.38 -1.82
CA GLU A 281 -24.21 -0.34 -2.14
C GLU A 281 -23.81 0.97 -1.47
N ASN A 282 -24.35 2.09 -1.96
CA ASN A 282 -24.08 3.38 -1.33
C ASN A 282 -24.80 3.44 0.03
N MET A 283 -24.02 3.46 1.12
CA MET A 283 -24.51 3.51 2.51
C MET A 283 -24.31 4.89 3.15
N ASN A 284 -24.00 5.94 2.37
CA ASN A 284 -23.62 7.25 2.89
C ASN A 284 -24.66 7.84 3.85
N GLU A 285 -25.95 7.77 3.50
CA GLU A 285 -27.04 8.28 4.36
C GLU A 285 -27.09 7.55 5.72
N HIS A 286 -26.81 6.25 5.75
CA HIS A 286 -26.82 5.46 6.98
C HIS A 286 -25.58 5.71 7.83
N ILE A 287 -24.42 5.89 7.18
CA ILE A 287 -23.17 6.32 7.84
C ILE A 287 -23.37 7.67 8.53
N VAL A 288 -23.94 8.65 7.81
CA VAL A 288 -24.23 9.99 8.35
C VAL A 288 -25.29 9.92 9.46
N SER A 289 -26.37 9.17 9.27
CA SER A 289 -27.42 9.02 10.29
C SER A 289 -26.93 8.38 11.58
N ALA A 290 -25.86 7.59 11.53
CA ALA A 290 -25.21 7.01 12.71
C ALA A 290 -24.30 8.01 13.46
N GLY A 291 -24.15 9.24 12.96
CA GLY A 291 -23.37 10.30 13.60
C GLY A 291 -21.92 10.41 13.10
N PHE A 292 -21.62 9.86 11.92
CA PHE A 292 -20.35 10.11 11.23
C PHE A 292 -20.45 11.29 10.24
N THR A 293 -19.32 11.92 9.98
CA THR A 293 -19.09 12.83 8.85
C THR A 293 -18.23 12.10 7.82
N ILE A 294 -18.67 12.05 6.56
CA ILE A 294 -17.87 11.45 5.48
C ILE A 294 -16.73 12.40 5.11
N ILE A 295 -15.49 11.90 5.14
CA ILE A 295 -14.27 12.66 4.85
C ILE A 295 -13.85 12.45 3.40
N ASP A 296 -13.90 11.21 2.94
CA ASP A 296 -13.42 10.82 1.61
C ASP A 296 -14.10 9.52 1.16
N GLN A 297 -14.13 9.30 -0.15
CA GLN A 297 -14.79 8.13 -0.74
C GLN A 297 -14.11 7.72 -2.05
N SER A 298 -13.93 6.41 -2.22
CA SER A 298 -13.48 5.81 -3.48
C SER A 298 -14.33 4.60 -3.87
N GLN A 299 -14.08 4.08 -5.06
CA GLN A 299 -14.82 2.95 -5.63
C GLN A 299 -13.88 1.94 -6.27
N VAL A 300 -14.24 0.66 -6.18
CA VAL A 300 -13.55 -0.42 -6.92
C VAL A 300 -14.58 -1.17 -7.75
N CYS A 301 -14.39 -1.19 -9.07
CA CYS A 301 -15.39 -1.66 -10.04
C CYS A 301 -14.89 -2.85 -10.86
N LYS A 302 -14.99 -4.08 -10.35
CA LYS A 302 -14.55 -5.29 -11.08
C LYS A 302 -15.75 -5.97 -11.74
N GLY A 303 -15.94 -5.73 -13.04
CA GLY A 303 -17.08 -6.26 -13.79
C GLY A 303 -18.40 -5.66 -13.28
N LYS A 304 -19.37 -6.51 -12.88
CA LYS A 304 -20.64 -6.06 -12.28
C LYS A 304 -20.53 -5.74 -10.78
N PHE A 305 -19.43 -6.11 -10.13
CA PHE A 305 -19.24 -5.86 -8.70
C PHE A 305 -18.64 -4.47 -8.48
N LYS A 306 -19.36 -3.66 -7.71
CA LYS A 306 -18.94 -2.35 -7.27
C LYS A 306 -18.81 -2.34 -5.76
N ARG A 307 -17.64 -1.96 -5.25
CA ARG A 307 -17.42 -1.69 -3.82
C ARG A 307 -17.25 -0.19 -3.64
N TYR A 308 -17.96 0.37 -2.68
CA TYR A 308 -17.74 1.72 -2.17
C TYR A 308 -16.83 1.62 -0.97
N ILE A 309 -15.84 2.48 -0.91
CA ILE A 309 -14.90 2.58 0.22
C ILE A 309 -15.07 3.98 0.78
N VAL A 310 -15.59 4.09 2.00
CA VAL A 310 -16.01 5.36 2.61
C VAL A 310 -15.21 5.58 3.88
N LEU A 311 -14.41 6.63 3.91
CA LEU A 311 -13.73 7.09 5.11
C LEU A 311 -14.63 8.11 5.84
N ALA A 312 -14.90 7.87 7.11
CA ALA A 312 -15.78 8.71 7.92
C ALA A 312 -15.23 8.93 9.34
N GLN A 313 -15.62 10.03 9.99
CA GLN A 313 -15.18 10.41 11.36
C GLN A 313 -16.29 10.97 12.24
#